data_AF-A0A849MF65-F1
#
_entry.id   AF-A0A849MF65-F1
#
_cell.length_a   1.000
_cell.length_b   1.000
_cell.length_c   1.000
_cell.angle_alpha   90.00
_cell.angle_beta   90.00
_cell.angle_gamma   90.00
#
_symmetry.space_group_name_H-M   'P 1'
#
loop_
_entity.id
_entity.type
_entity.pdbx_description
1 polymer ?
#
loop_
_entity_poly.entity_id
_entity_poly.type
_entity_poly.pdbx_seq_one_letter_code
_entity_poly.pdbx_strand_id
1 'polypeptide(L)'
;MKLKNPLITYSIVSVISLIIALIMYLLGGSLAEVTGNADNFYGIGFKASGFLGGFIIIFIVSQSMIIKFSKIEEKLKNQQINLKVYLKGTPEPFKRTIEYKCTYTLFNETSGEKKSNECEHRWEAGFLTLDIPNINSDDLVQVRVSISGNNKEWRCDYFYPRTPEKELKLVQ
;
A
#
# COMPACT_ATOMS: atom_id res chain seq x y z
N MET A 1 -2.02 6.25 -10.54
CA MET A 1 -1.69 5.87 -11.93
C MET A 1 -0.29 5.23 -11.92
N LYS A 2 -0.20 3.89 -11.88
CA LYS A 2 1.09 3.18 -11.84
C LYS A 2 1.70 3.21 -13.23
N LEU A 3 2.74 4.03 -13.44
CA LEU A 3 3.57 3.95 -14.65
C LEU A 3 4.39 2.67 -14.57
N LYS A 4 3.89 1.60 -15.20
CA LYS A 4 4.48 0.24 -15.16
C LYS A 4 5.86 0.13 -15.82
N ASN A 5 6.31 1.16 -16.55
CA ASN A 5 7.57 1.12 -17.28
C ASN A 5 8.60 2.08 -16.65
N PRO A 6 9.71 1.56 -16.10
CA PRO A 6 10.71 2.37 -15.42
C PRO A 6 11.27 3.48 -16.32
N LEU A 7 11.42 3.22 -17.63
CA LEU A 7 11.90 4.23 -18.59
C LEU A 7 10.97 5.45 -18.65
N ILE A 8 9.65 5.24 -18.63
CA ILE A 8 8.69 6.34 -18.72
C ILE A 8 8.72 7.16 -17.43
N THR A 9 8.83 6.50 -16.28
CA THR A 9 8.97 7.17 -14.98
C THR A 9 10.25 8.03 -14.93
N TYR A 10 11.40 7.51 -15.39
CA TYR A 10 12.64 8.27 -15.46
C TYR A 10 12.56 9.46 -16.43
N SER A 11 11.90 9.29 -17.57
CA SER A 11 11.69 10.38 -18.53
C SER A 11 10.82 11.50 -17.95
N ILE A 12 9.71 11.17 -17.28
CA ILE A 12 8.83 12.17 -16.65
C ILE A 12 9.58 12.93 -15.55
N VAL A 13 10.30 12.21 -14.67
CA VAL A 13 11.08 12.83 -13.59
C VAL A 13 12.19 13.72 -14.16
N SER A 14 12.85 13.31 -15.24
CA SER A 14 13.87 14.11 -15.93
C SER A 14 13.27 15.40 -16.49
N VAL A 15 12.12 15.34 -17.15
CA VAL A 15 11.46 16.52 -17.72
C VAL A 15 11.02 17.49 -16.61
N ILE A 16 10.41 16.99 -15.54
CA ILE A 16 9.99 17.83 -14.40
C ILE A 16 11.21 18.48 -13.73
N SER A 17 12.28 17.71 -13.51
CA SER A 17 13.52 18.23 -12.92
C SER A 17 14.15 19.32 -13.81
N LEU A 18 14.10 19.15 -15.14
CA LEU A 18 14.61 20.12 -16.11
C LEU A 18 13.81 21.42 -16.06
N ILE A 19 12.48 21.32 -15.97
CA ILE A 19 11.60 22.49 -15.87
C ILE A 19 11.85 23.24 -14.57
N ILE A 20 11.97 22.55 -13.44
CA ILE A 20 12.24 23.19 -12.14
C ILE A 20 13.63 23.85 -12.15
N ALA A 21 14.64 23.17 -12.70
CA ALA A 21 15.95 23.76 -12.88
C ALA A 21 15.88 25.04 -13.74
N LEU A 22 15.03 25.06 -14.78
CA LEU A 22 14.89 26.18 -15.71
C LEU A 22 14.23 27.37 -15.01
N ILE A 23 13.21 27.10 -14.22
CA ILE A 23 12.56 28.08 -13.35
C ILE A 23 13.55 28.64 -12.33
N MET A 24 14.38 27.79 -11.70
CA MET A 24 15.40 28.24 -10.75
C MET A 24 16.52 29.05 -11.39
N TYR A 25 16.90 28.73 -12.63
CA TYR A 25 17.82 29.54 -13.43
C TYR A 25 17.22 30.92 -13.73
N LEU A 26 15.98 30.96 -14.21
CA LEU A 26 15.28 32.21 -14.52
C LEU A 26 15.01 33.07 -13.27
N LEU A 27 14.86 32.46 -12.09
CA LEU A 27 14.64 33.15 -10.82
C LEU A 27 15.93 33.64 -10.13
N GLY A 28 17.13 33.29 -10.62
CA GLY A 28 18.39 33.89 -10.14
C GLY A 28 19.53 32.92 -9.75
N GLY A 29 19.58 31.69 -10.26
CA GLY A 29 20.62 30.72 -9.90
C GLY A 29 21.82 30.66 -10.86
N SER A 30 22.89 31.42 -10.58
CA SER A 30 24.26 31.15 -11.03
C SER A 30 24.95 30.24 -10.01
N LEU A 31 25.25 28.99 -10.33
CA LEU A 31 26.01 28.06 -9.47
C LEU A 31 26.61 26.91 -10.29
N ALA A 32 27.58 27.27 -11.09
CA ALA A 32 28.97 26.82 -10.99
C ALA A 32 29.74 27.39 -12.19
N GLU A 33 30.84 28.02 -11.85
CA GLU A 33 31.67 28.73 -12.78
C GLU A 33 33.09 28.26 -12.51
N VAL A 34 33.81 27.73 -13.48
CA VAL A 34 35.23 27.59 -13.36
C VAL A 34 35.80 27.64 -14.78
N THR A 35 36.95 28.26 -14.80
CA THR A 35 37.66 28.79 -15.95
C THR A 35 39.02 28.15 -15.99
N GLY A 36 39.48 27.76 -17.17
CA GLY A 36 40.91 27.72 -17.45
C GLY A 36 41.38 29.15 -17.70
N ASN A 37 42.17 29.70 -16.78
CA ASN A 37 42.94 30.94 -16.97
C ASN A 37 44.41 30.54 -17.12
N ALA A 38 45.17 31.21 -17.99
CA ALA A 38 46.45 30.72 -18.52
C ALA A 38 47.59 30.51 -17.47
N ASP A 39 47.36 30.82 -16.18
CA ASP A 39 48.35 30.80 -15.09
C ASP A 39 48.24 29.59 -14.11
N ASN A 40 47.39 28.58 -14.37
CA ASN A 40 47.27 27.39 -13.51
C ASN A 40 48.11 26.19 -14.00
N PHE A 41 48.89 25.54 -13.11
CA PHE A 41 49.83 24.44 -13.42
C PHE A 41 49.21 23.19 -14.10
N TYR A 42 47.88 23.00 -14.02
CA TYR A 42 47.13 21.91 -14.69
C TYR A 42 45.97 22.38 -15.61
N GLY A 43 45.82 23.69 -15.86
CA GLY A 43 45.00 24.21 -16.96
C GLY A 43 43.48 23.95 -16.93
N ILE A 44 42.86 23.58 -15.80
CA ILE A 44 41.41 23.29 -15.76
C ILE A 44 40.69 24.11 -14.69
N GLY A 45 39.50 24.59 -15.05
CA GLY A 45 38.39 24.27 -14.17
C GLY A 45 36.98 24.40 -14.78
N PHE A 46 36.02 23.73 -14.14
CA PHE A 46 34.51 23.62 -14.29
C PHE A 46 33.49 24.82 -14.32
N LYS A 47 33.13 25.41 -15.46
CA LYS A 47 32.01 26.39 -15.61
C LYS A 47 30.60 25.77 -15.63
N ALA A 48 30.19 25.03 -14.59
CA ALA A 48 28.86 24.41 -14.53
C ALA A 48 27.69 25.39 -14.22
N SER A 49 27.15 26.14 -15.19
CA SER A 49 26.06 27.11 -14.95
C SER A 49 24.97 26.62 -13.98
N GLY A 50 24.43 27.51 -13.13
CA GLY A 50 23.58 27.12 -11.98
C GLY A 50 22.33 26.32 -12.30
N PHE A 51 21.88 26.37 -13.56
CA PHE A 51 20.86 25.50 -14.10
C PHE A 51 21.24 24.02 -14.01
N LEU A 52 22.45 23.65 -14.45
CA LEU A 52 22.88 22.25 -14.50
C LEU A 52 23.14 21.70 -13.09
N GLY A 53 23.75 22.51 -12.22
CA GLY A 53 23.94 22.18 -10.81
C GLY A 53 22.60 22.00 -10.08
N GLY A 54 21.67 22.94 -10.28
CA GLY A 54 20.31 22.85 -9.74
C GLY A 54 19.56 21.61 -10.24
N PHE A 55 19.65 21.32 -11.54
CA PHE A 55 19.07 20.10 -12.13
C PHE A 55 19.62 18.83 -11.48
N ILE A 56 20.94 18.70 -11.37
CA ILE A 56 21.58 17.53 -10.77
C ILE A 56 21.14 17.35 -9.32
N ILE A 57 21.11 18.42 -8.53
CA ILE A 57 20.67 18.37 -7.12
C ILE A 57 19.20 17.95 -7.03
N ILE A 58 18.30 18.60 -7.78
CA ILE A 58 16.87 18.29 -7.77
C ILE A 58 16.63 16.86 -8.25
N PHE A 59 17.35 16.41 -9.28
CA PHE A 59 17.25 15.06 -9.80
C PHE A 59 17.68 14.03 -8.75
N ILE A 60 18.83 14.21 -8.10
CA ILE A 60 19.34 13.31 -7.05
C ILE A 60 18.37 13.26 -5.86
N VAL A 61 17.87 14.42 -5.42
CA VAL A 61 16.91 14.50 -4.30
C VAL A 61 15.59 13.82 -4.67
N SER A 62 15.08 14.05 -5.87
CA SER A 62 13.83 13.45 -6.36
C SER A 62 13.95 11.93 -6.47
N GLN A 63 15.05 11.44 -7.05
CA GLN A 63 15.33 9.99 -7.11
C GLN A 63 15.44 9.37 -5.71
N SER A 64 16.14 10.05 -4.80
CA SER A 64 16.29 9.59 -3.41
C SER A 64 14.94 9.51 -2.68
N MET A 65 14.04 10.47 -2.91
CA MET A 65 12.68 10.42 -2.36
C MET A 65 11.88 9.26 -2.97
N ILE A 66 11.91 9.07 -4.29
CA ILE A 66 11.20 7.96 -4.96
C ILE A 66 11.64 6.61 -4.39
N ILE A 67 12.94 6.39 -4.22
CA ILE A 67 13.49 5.15 -3.63
C ILE A 67 13.03 4.99 -2.18
N LYS A 68 12.99 6.06 -1.39
CA LYS A 68 12.48 6.01 -0.01
C LYS A 68 10.99 5.66 0.01
N PHE A 69 10.18 6.29 -0.83
CA PHE A 69 8.75 6.00 -0.92
C PHE A 69 8.48 4.57 -1.40
N SER A 70 9.22 4.06 -2.37
CA SER A 70 9.06 2.68 -2.84
C SER A 70 9.39 1.68 -1.74
N LYS A 71 10.46 1.91 -0.96
CA LYS A 71 10.83 1.07 0.18
C LYS A 71 9.78 1.10 1.30
N ILE A 72 9.18 2.27 1.56
CA ILE A 72 8.09 2.39 2.53
C ILE A 72 6.84 1.66 2.04
N GLU A 73 6.47 1.81 0.77
CA GLU A 73 5.34 1.11 0.16
C GLU A 73 5.52 -0.41 0.20
N GLU A 74 6.72 -0.90 -0.10
CA GLU A 74 7.07 -2.33 -0.01
C GLU A 74 7.00 -2.84 1.44
N LYS A 75 7.50 -2.06 2.40
CA LYS A 75 7.41 -2.40 3.82
C LYS A 75 5.96 -2.46 4.30
N LEU A 76 5.09 -1.55 3.83
CA LEU A 76 3.66 -1.53 4.15
C LEU A 76 2.91 -2.70 3.49
N LYS A 77 3.28 -3.09 2.27
CA LYS A 77 2.69 -4.27 1.60
C LYS A 77 3.02 -5.57 2.31
N ASN A 78 4.25 -5.71 2.77
CA ASN A 78 4.73 -6.89 3.48
C ASN A 78 4.33 -6.89 4.97
N GLN A 79 3.62 -5.87 5.44
CA GLN A 79 3.15 -5.81 6.81
C GLN A 79 1.90 -6.68 6.95
N GLN A 80 2.04 -7.75 7.71
CA GLN A 80 0.92 -8.56 8.17
C GLN A 80 0.16 -7.81 9.26
N ILE A 81 -1.17 -7.87 9.20
CA ILE A 81 -2.07 -7.23 10.14
C ILE A 81 -2.96 -8.26 10.82
N ASN A 82 -3.35 -7.96 12.06
CA ASN A 82 -4.38 -8.70 12.77
C ASN A 82 -5.71 -7.96 12.58
N LEU A 83 -6.65 -8.61 11.93
CA LEU A 83 -7.95 -8.04 11.62
C LEU A 83 -8.98 -8.44 12.67
N LYS A 84 -9.64 -7.45 13.25
CA LYS A 84 -10.84 -7.66 14.06
C LYS A 84 -12.08 -7.39 13.20
N VAL A 85 -12.98 -8.37 13.11
CA VAL A 85 -14.22 -8.26 12.33
C VAL A 85 -15.43 -8.40 13.24
N TYR A 86 -16.36 -7.45 13.17
CA TYR A 86 -17.66 -7.45 13.83
C TYR A 86 -18.74 -7.91 12.85
N LEU A 87 -19.44 -8.99 13.18
CA LEU A 87 -20.38 -9.66 12.30
C LEU A 87 -21.83 -9.38 12.72
N LYS A 88 -22.67 -9.08 11.74
CA LYS A 88 -24.13 -9.01 11.85
C LYS A 88 -24.76 -10.08 10.98
N GLY A 89 -25.68 -10.86 11.54
CA GLY A 89 -26.48 -11.81 10.79
C GLY A 89 -27.69 -11.14 10.17
N THR A 90 -27.96 -11.42 8.89
CA THR A 90 -29.14 -10.98 8.15
C THR A 90 -29.80 -12.21 7.51
N PRO A 91 -31.13 -12.41 7.61
CA PRO A 91 -32.13 -11.52 8.21
C PRO A 91 -32.23 -11.57 9.74
N GLU A 92 -31.70 -12.62 10.38
CA GLU A 92 -31.77 -12.80 11.83
C GLU A 92 -30.43 -12.45 12.49
N PRO A 93 -30.42 -11.61 13.54
CA PRO A 93 -29.20 -11.32 14.28
C PRO A 93 -28.70 -12.57 15.04
N PHE A 94 -27.38 -12.66 15.21
CA PHE A 94 -26.77 -13.74 15.99
C PHE A 94 -27.21 -13.69 17.46
N LYS A 95 -27.38 -14.87 18.08
CA LYS A 95 -27.84 -15.02 19.47
C LYS A 95 -26.74 -15.62 20.33
N ARG A 96 -26.47 -15.04 21.50
CA ARG A 96 -25.45 -15.51 22.46
C ARG A 96 -25.64 -16.93 22.98
N THR A 97 -26.86 -17.44 22.92
CA THR A 97 -27.23 -18.79 23.40
C THR A 97 -26.91 -19.89 22.39
N ILE A 98 -26.47 -19.54 21.19
CA ILE A 98 -26.17 -20.47 20.11
C ILE A 98 -24.66 -20.58 19.95
N GLU A 99 -24.17 -21.82 19.81
CA GLU A 99 -22.78 -22.08 19.50
C GLU A 99 -22.56 -21.99 17.98
N TYR A 100 -21.62 -21.13 17.59
CA TYR A 100 -21.30 -20.87 16.19
C TYR A 100 -19.93 -21.44 15.83
N LYS A 101 -19.85 -22.08 14.67
CA LYS A 101 -18.60 -22.44 14.04
C LYS A 101 -18.23 -21.37 13.02
N CYS A 102 -17.09 -20.71 13.23
CA CYS A 102 -16.64 -19.61 12.40
C CYS A 102 -15.42 -20.01 11.57
N THR A 103 -15.47 -19.70 10.29
CA THR A 103 -14.39 -19.97 9.34
C THR A 103 -14.16 -18.73 8.50
N TYR A 104 -12.90 -18.47 8.15
CA TYR A 104 -12.54 -17.40 7.23
C TYR A 104 -11.71 -17.96 6.08
N THR A 105 -11.88 -17.37 4.91
CA THR A 105 -11.11 -17.66 3.70
C THR A 105 -10.34 -16.42 3.29
N LEU A 106 -9.02 -16.57 3.19
CA LEU A 106 -8.15 -15.58 2.56
C LEU A 106 -7.99 -15.93 1.08
N PHE A 107 -8.16 -14.94 0.22
CA PHE A 107 -7.97 -15.07 -1.22
C PHE A 107 -6.97 -14.02 -1.69
N ASN A 108 -5.86 -14.47 -2.25
CA ASN A 108 -4.87 -13.58 -2.83
C ASN A 108 -5.18 -13.37 -4.32
N GLU A 109 -5.55 -12.14 -4.72
CA GLU A 109 -5.90 -11.86 -6.11
C GLU A 109 -4.72 -12.00 -7.08
N THR A 110 -3.48 -11.86 -6.59
CA THR A 110 -2.27 -11.90 -7.43
C THR A 110 -1.82 -13.33 -7.71
N SER A 111 -1.80 -14.19 -6.68
CA SER A 111 -1.41 -15.60 -6.84
C SER A 111 -2.58 -16.52 -7.18
N GLY A 112 -3.82 -16.09 -6.92
CA GLY A 112 -5.02 -16.93 -7.03
C GLY A 112 -5.19 -17.92 -5.87
N GLU A 113 -4.29 -17.91 -4.88
CA GLU A 113 -4.30 -18.85 -3.77
C GLU A 113 -5.48 -18.58 -2.82
N LYS A 114 -6.10 -19.67 -2.34
CA LYS A 114 -7.17 -19.63 -1.34
C LYS A 114 -6.77 -20.44 -0.13
N LYS A 115 -6.87 -19.84 1.05
CA LYS A 115 -6.60 -20.51 2.34
C LYS A 115 -7.77 -20.31 3.27
N SER A 116 -8.38 -21.41 3.70
CA SER A 116 -9.48 -21.39 4.68
C SER A 116 -8.98 -21.91 6.02
N ASN A 117 -9.31 -21.20 7.10
CA ASN A 117 -9.01 -21.63 8.46
C ASN A 117 -10.23 -21.44 9.35
N GLU A 118 -10.28 -22.22 10.43
CA GLU A 118 -11.25 -22.02 11.51
C GLU A 118 -10.73 -20.94 12.47
N CYS A 119 -11.64 -20.17 13.06
CA CYS A 119 -11.29 -19.15 14.04
C CYS A 119 -12.25 -19.19 15.23
N GLU A 120 -11.70 -18.90 16.40
CA GLU A 120 -12.51 -18.68 17.59
C GLU A 120 -13.31 -17.39 17.45
N HIS A 121 -14.52 -17.40 18.01
CA HIS A 121 -15.39 -16.24 18.06
C HIS A 121 -15.55 -15.77 19.49
N ARG A 122 -15.77 -14.47 19.67
CA ARG A 122 -16.15 -13.89 20.96
C ARG A 122 -17.29 -12.90 20.79
N TRP A 123 -17.88 -12.49 21.90
CA TRP A 123 -18.89 -11.45 21.92
C TRP A 123 -18.28 -10.13 22.38
N GLU A 124 -18.34 -9.11 21.53
CA GLU A 124 -17.81 -7.76 21.83
C GLU A 124 -18.82 -6.71 21.34
N ALA A 125 -19.17 -5.75 22.20
CA ALA A 125 -20.11 -4.67 21.89
C ALA A 125 -21.48 -5.10 21.29
N GLY A 126 -21.93 -6.33 21.58
CA GLY A 126 -23.20 -6.87 21.05
C GLY A 126 -23.09 -7.57 19.69
N PHE A 127 -21.89 -7.66 19.13
CA PHE A 127 -21.61 -8.35 17.87
C PHE A 127 -20.90 -9.69 18.11
N LEU A 128 -21.05 -10.59 17.14
CA LEU A 128 -20.19 -11.76 17.02
C LEU A 128 -18.88 -11.28 16.40
N THR A 129 -17.77 -11.43 17.11
CA THR A 129 -16.48 -10.85 16.73
C THR A 129 -15.45 -11.94 16.48
N LEU A 130 -14.69 -11.78 15.40
CA LEU A 130 -13.57 -12.65 15.03
C LEU A 130 -12.26 -11.88 15.04
N ASP A 131 -11.21 -12.50 15.57
CA ASP A 131 -9.83 -12.03 15.40
C ASP A 131 -9.14 -12.94 14.38
N ILE A 132 -8.72 -12.35 13.25
CA ILE A 132 -8.09 -13.06 12.15
C ILE A 132 -6.62 -12.60 12.09
N PRO A 133 -5.66 -13.45 12.46
CA PRO A 133 -4.26 -13.07 12.52
C PRO A 133 -3.57 -13.15 11.15
N ASN A 134 -2.46 -12.42 11.02
CA ASN A 134 -1.48 -12.55 9.94
C ASN A 134 -2.06 -12.39 8.52
N ILE A 135 -2.95 -11.42 8.29
CA ILE A 135 -3.50 -11.14 6.97
C ILE A 135 -2.59 -10.17 6.23
N ASN A 136 -2.34 -10.41 4.93
CA ASN A 136 -1.66 -9.42 4.11
C ASN A 136 -2.63 -8.30 3.70
N SER A 137 -2.11 -7.08 3.55
CA SER A 137 -2.95 -5.92 3.22
C SER A 137 -3.72 -6.04 1.90
N ASP A 138 -3.24 -6.88 0.98
CA ASP A 138 -3.81 -7.12 -0.35
C ASP A 138 -4.69 -8.39 -0.41
N ASP A 139 -4.79 -9.18 0.67
CA ASP A 139 -5.65 -10.38 0.69
C ASP A 139 -7.12 -9.99 0.83
N LEU A 140 -7.99 -10.68 0.10
CA LEU A 140 -9.43 -10.60 0.27
C LEU A 140 -9.90 -11.60 1.32
N VAL A 141 -10.76 -11.15 2.22
CA VAL A 141 -11.30 -11.95 3.33
C VAL A 141 -12.75 -12.29 3.04
N GLN A 142 -13.14 -13.54 3.24
CA GLN A 142 -14.53 -13.97 3.30
C GLN A 142 -14.77 -14.66 4.63
N VAL A 143 -15.87 -14.34 5.30
CA VAL A 143 -16.25 -14.95 6.57
C VAL A 143 -17.49 -15.81 6.37
N ARG A 144 -17.49 -16.97 7.03
CA ARG A 144 -18.58 -17.92 7.06
C ARG A 144 -18.85 -18.36 8.50
N VAL A 145 -20.11 -18.30 8.88
CA VAL A 145 -20.60 -18.70 10.20
C VAL A 145 -21.66 -19.79 10.02
N SER A 146 -21.52 -20.92 10.70
CA SER A 146 -22.53 -21.98 10.73
C SER A 146 -22.89 -22.37 12.16
N ILE A 147 -24.02 -23.05 12.33
CA ILE A 147 -24.46 -23.59 13.62
C ILE A 147 -24.18 -25.09 13.63
N SER A 148 -23.49 -25.59 14.66
CA SER A 148 -23.22 -27.01 14.82
C SER A 148 -24.55 -27.79 14.94
N GLY A 149 -24.81 -28.69 13.98
CA GLY A 149 -26.03 -29.50 13.94
C GLY A 149 -27.21 -28.87 13.17
N ASN A 150 -27.02 -27.75 12.47
CA ASN A 150 -28.02 -27.18 11.57
C ASN A 150 -27.39 -26.82 10.21
N ASN A 151 -28.19 -26.82 9.14
CA ASN A 151 -27.75 -26.42 7.80
C ASN A 151 -27.81 -24.89 7.57
N LYS A 152 -28.02 -24.09 8.63
CA LYS A 152 -27.99 -22.62 8.51
C LYS A 152 -26.54 -22.14 8.41
N GLU A 153 -26.19 -21.55 7.28
CA GLU A 153 -24.89 -20.89 7.04
C GLU A 153 -25.11 -19.41 6.74
N TRP A 154 -24.32 -18.54 7.35
CA TRP A 154 -24.22 -17.14 6.99
C TRP A 154 -22.89 -16.89 6.31
N ARG A 155 -22.89 -16.15 5.20
CA ARG A 155 -21.69 -15.82 4.45
C ARG A 155 -21.72 -14.38 3.98
N CYS A 156 -20.56 -13.74 3.92
CA CYS A 156 -20.39 -12.46 3.24
C CYS A 156 -19.62 -12.62 1.91
N ASP A 157 -19.73 -11.64 1.03
CA ASP A 157 -18.85 -11.53 -0.11
C ASP A 157 -17.41 -11.23 0.35
N TYR A 158 -16.45 -11.44 -0.55
CA TYR A 158 -15.06 -11.11 -0.30
C TYR A 158 -14.90 -9.61 -0.03
N PHE A 159 -14.11 -9.25 0.98
CA PHE A 159 -13.88 -7.87 1.37
C PHE A 159 -12.43 -7.61 1.76
N TYR A 160 -12.02 -6.34 1.65
CA TYR A 160 -10.68 -5.92 2.05
C TYR A 160 -10.53 -5.82 3.58
N PRO A 161 -9.34 -6.14 4.14
CA PRO A 161 -9.08 -6.17 5.59
C PRO A 161 -9.20 -4.83 6.31
N ARG A 162 -9.62 -3.76 5.63
CA ARG A 162 -9.80 -2.42 6.20
C ARG A 162 -11.23 -2.16 6.65
N THR A 163 -12.15 -3.09 6.41
CA THR A 163 -13.57 -2.93 6.75
C THR A 163 -13.91 -3.80 7.96
N PRO A 164 -14.02 -3.23 9.17
CA PRO A 164 -14.18 -4.02 10.40
C PRO A 164 -15.60 -4.55 10.62
N GLU A 165 -16.65 -3.89 10.11
CA GLU A 165 -18.03 -4.37 10.26
C GLU A 165 -18.51 -5.06 8.98
N LYS A 166 -19.15 -6.22 9.13
CA LYS A 166 -19.70 -7.00 8.02
C LYS A 166 -21.06 -7.58 8.34
N GLU A 167 -21.97 -7.40 7.38
CA GLU A 167 -23.24 -8.11 7.35
C GLU A 167 -23.06 -9.42 6.58
N LEU A 168 -23.54 -10.51 7.17
CA LEU A 168 -23.54 -11.82 6.56
C LEU A 168 -24.97 -12.19 6.18
N LYS A 169 -25.12 -12.64 4.94
CA LYS A 169 -26.41 -13.09 4.41
C LYS A 169 -26.55 -14.59 4.69
N LEU A 170 -27.74 -14.99 5.09
CA LEU A 170 -28.09 -16.40 5.18
C LEU A 170 -28.01 -17.04 3.79
N VAL A 171 -27.19 -18.08 3.67
CA VAL A 171 -27.06 -18.95 2.50
C VAL A 171 -27.68 -20.29 2.90
N GLN A 172 -28.78 -20.64 2.25
CA GLN A 172 -29.48 -21.92 2.44
C GLN A 172 -28.83 -23.02 1.62
#